data_AF-A0A2M8H8L4-F1
#
_entry.id   AF-A0A2M8H8L4-F1
#
_cell.length_a   1.000
_cell.length_b   1.000
_cell.length_c   1.000
_cell.angle_alpha   90.00
_cell.angle_beta   90.00
_cell.angle_gamma   90.00
#
_symmetry.space_group_name_H-M   'P 1'
#
loop_
_entity.id
_entity.type
_entity.pdbx_description
1 polymer ?
#
loop_
_entity_poly.entity_id
_entity_poly.type
_entity_poly.pdbx_seq_one_letter_code
_entity_poly.pdbx_strand_id
1 'polypeptide(L)'
;MKPRLFIGSSVEGLGVAYAIQQNLMHDVEATVWDQGVFGLSQTSIDSLEQTLAASDFGVFVFSPDDITLMRNEKNKTVRDNVLFEFGLFVGKLGRERVFFIIPDGSDTHVPTDLLGVTPGKYDPKRQDNSLQAATGAACNQIRIVVNKIGFLNAPKVDNESAEDNALSIEKNLEWMHDLIDKKFDEARVKLAKLTEGLDGAELLRNEMWLSFIDLKQNDYNGIQPLIEKIKDHAENIEIQVLGLEMLMWEKYEDKALSLIHELYGEHPQDIKILIIKSECLSSIGEESQAIDTLISKSDDPDVGLKLSELYSSSGDSENALKSIAKAYRESQNNKEIMFRYSKLLIDADKNKEALYLLNRLANDCPDVPGYYGYLSNACLKLGLYDKAMVACRKAFELSNGKEPWIINNIGNMLNNKGFYADAVEWLEKGSKLDSSSEYAHDRLASAIKNRFGENEKFTNVCKEGRILLRTAYQPENLD
;
A
#
# COMPACT_ATOMS: atom_id res chain seq x y z
N MET A 1 28.60 -6.10 -5.61
CA MET A 1 27.65 -7.04 -6.23
C MET A 1 27.06 -6.38 -7.47
N LYS A 2 26.61 -7.11 -8.50
CA LYS A 2 25.99 -6.54 -9.71
C LYS A 2 24.48 -6.79 -9.70
N PRO A 3 23.63 -5.84 -10.13
CA PRO A 3 22.18 -6.07 -10.26
C PRO A 3 21.88 -7.23 -11.20
N ARG A 4 20.86 -8.03 -10.88
CA ARG A 4 20.43 -9.15 -11.71
C ARG A 4 19.50 -8.65 -12.80
N LEU A 5 19.81 -8.97 -14.05
CA LEU A 5 19.05 -8.48 -15.21
C LEU A 5 18.57 -9.67 -16.04
N PHE A 6 17.26 -9.78 -16.22
CA PHE A 6 16.67 -10.78 -17.10
C PHE A 6 16.61 -10.25 -18.54
N ILE A 7 16.98 -11.08 -19.52
CA ILE A 7 16.87 -10.76 -20.94
C ILE A 7 15.87 -11.70 -21.62
N GLY A 8 14.68 -11.16 -21.93
CA GLY A 8 13.62 -11.84 -22.66
C GLY A 8 13.74 -11.59 -24.17
N SER A 9 13.47 -12.61 -24.97
CA SER A 9 13.42 -12.50 -26.43
C SER A 9 12.65 -13.68 -27.03
N SER A 10 12.32 -13.59 -28.31
CA SER A 10 12.00 -14.77 -29.12
C SER A 10 13.25 -15.58 -29.45
N VAL A 11 13.07 -16.76 -30.05
CA VAL A 11 14.20 -17.57 -30.55
C VAL A 11 14.96 -16.82 -31.65
N GLU A 12 14.24 -16.05 -32.47
CA GLU A 12 14.77 -15.24 -33.55
C GLU A 12 15.57 -14.02 -33.04
N GLY A 13 15.15 -13.44 -31.91
CA GLY A 13 15.83 -12.34 -31.22
C GLY A 13 17.04 -12.76 -30.37
N LEU A 14 17.34 -14.05 -30.28
CA LEU A 14 18.33 -14.60 -29.35
C LEU A 14 19.74 -14.02 -29.58
N GLY A 15 20.14 -13.84 -30.85
CA GLY A 15 21.44 -13.23 -31.18
C GLY A 15 21.60 -11.81 -30.64
N VAL A 16 20.50 -11.04 -30.59
CA VAL A 16 20.48 -9.69 -30.01
C VAL A 16 20.50 -9.77 -28.48
N ALA A 17 19.79 -10.74 -27.88
CA ALA A 17 19.81 -10.97 -26.43
C ALA A 17 21.22 -11.29 -25.91
N TYR A 18 21.96 -12.17 -26.59
CA TYR A 18 23.35 -12.46 -26.25
C TYR A 18 24.28 -11.25 -26.45
N ALA A 19 24.05 -10.43 -27.48
CA ALA A 19 24.81 -9.19 -27.68
C ALA A 19 24.58 -8.17 -26.55
N ILE A 20 23.35 -8.06 -26.04
CA ILE A 20 23.01 -7.24 -24.87
C ILE A 20 23.72 -7.78 -23.62
N GLN A 21 23.67 -9.10 -23.40
CA GLN A 21 24.37 -9.76 -22.30
C GLN A 21 25.88 -9.45 -22.33
N GLN A 22 26.51 -9.52 -23.51
CA GLN A 22 27.92 -9.20 -23.69
C GLN A 22 28.22 -7.73 -23.39
N ASN A 23 27.39 -6.80 -23.85
CA ASN A 23 27.63 -5.36 -23.62
C ASN A 23 27.45 -4.94 -22.17
N LEU A 24 26.57 -5.60 -21.42
CA LEU A 24 26.26 -5.28 -20.04
C LEU A 24 27.05 -6.14 -19.03
N MET A 25 27.95 -7.01 -19.49
CA MET A 25 28.67 -7.99 -18.66
C MET A 25 29.43 -7.40 -17.47
N HIS A 26 29.84 -6.13 -17.55
CA HIS A 26 30.59 -5.46 -16.49
C HIS A 26 29.70 -4.74 -15.48
N ASP A 27 28.41 -4.52 -15.78
CA ASP A 27 27.51 -3.68 -15.00
C ASP A 27 26.45 -4.51 -14.26
N VAL A 28 25.95 -5.58 -14.89
CA VAL A 28 24.90 -6.45 -14.35
C VAL A 28 25.31 -7.92 -14.39
N GLU A 29 24.61 -8.72 -13.59
CA GLU A 29 24.55 -10.17 -13.75
C GLU A 29 23.35 -10.48 -14.67
N ALA A 30 23.60 -10.50 -15.98
CA ALA A 30 22.56 -10.70 -16.99
C ALA A 30 22.36 -12.19 -17.31
N THR A 31 21.10 -12.65 -17.32
CA THR A 31 20.71 -14.01 -17.71
C THR A 31 19.72 -13.95 -18.87
N VAL A 32 20.01 -14.66 -19.96
CA VAL A 32 19.10 -14.81 -21.10
C VAL A 32 18.11 -15.94 -20.82
N TRP A 33 16.86 -15.80 -21.27
CA TRP A 33 15.77 -16.76 -20.98
C TRP A 33 16.08 -18.24 -21.33
N ASP A 34 16.97 -18.53 -22.28
CA ASP A 34 17.36 -19.89 -22.66
C ASP A 34 18.46 -20.49 -21.75
N GLN A 35 19.04 -19.71 -20.85
CA GLN A 35 20.16 -20.09 -19.99
C GLN A 35 19.72 -20.71 -18.67
N GLY A 36 18.89 -21.76 -18.74
CA GLY A 36 18.47 -22.53 -17.56
C GLY A 36 17.41 -21.87 -16.67
N VAL A 37 16.72 -20.85 -17.19
CA VAL A 37 15.59 -20.18 -16.54
C VAL A 37 14.38 -21.13 -16.40
N PHE A 38 14.19 -22.06 -17.33
CA PHE A 38 13.10 -23.04 -17.32
C PHE A 38 13.59 -24.41 -16.82
N GLY A 39 13.21 -24.77 -15.59
CA GLY A 39 13.60 -26.03 -14.96
C GLY A 39 12.78 -27.23 -15.44
N LEU A 40 13.40 -28.42 -15.45
CA LEU A 40 12.67 -29.68 -15.68
C LEU A 40 11.59 -29.87 -14.60
N SER A 41 10.36 -30.19 -15.05
CA SER A 41 9.17 -30.43 -14.19
C SER A 41 8.50 -29.20 -13.57
N GLN A 42 8.86 -27.97 -13.97
CA GLN A 42 8.11 -26.74 -13.62
C GLN A 42 7.24 -26.27 -14.79
N THR A 43 6.13 -25.59 -14.51
CA THR A 43 5.39 -24.92 -15.59
C THR A 43 6.15 -23.66 -16.02
N SER A 44 6.02 -23.25 -17.29
CA SER A 44 6.71 -22.05 -17.81
C SER A 44 6.40 -20.78 -17.00
N ILE A 45 5.22 -20.71 -16.39
CA ILE A 45 4.82 -19.57 -15.57
C ILE A 45 5.50 -19.60 -14.18
N ASP A 46 5.64 -20.76 -13.55
CA ASP A 46 6.34 -20.89 -12.25
C ASP A 46 7.81 -20.47 -12.35
N SER A 47 8.48 -20.90 -13.44
CA SER A 47 9.87 -20.53 -13.73
C SER A 47 10.03 -19.03 -14.03
N LEU A 48 9.06 -18.43 -14.74
CA LEU A 48 9.03 -16.99 -14.98
C LEU A 48 8.80 -16.21 -13.67
N GLU A 49 7.90 -16.66 -12.79
CA GLU A 49 7.66 -16.03 -11.49
C GLU A 49 8.89 -16.06 -10.58
N GLN A 50 9.60 -17.20 -10.51
CA GLN A 50 10.85 -17.31 -9.74
C GLN A 50 11.93 -16.37 -10.27
N THR A 51 12.06 -16.30 -11.59
CA THR A 51 13.04 -15.45 -12.25
C THR A 51 12.71 -13.98 -12.07
N LEU A 52 11.43 -13.63 -12.18
CA LEU A 52 10.92 -12.29 -11.94
C LEU A 52 11.16 -11.85 -10.49
N ALA A 53 10.93 -12.73 -9.51
CA ALA A 53 11.19 -12.44 -8.10
C ALA A 53 12.68 -12.23 -7.78
N ALA A 54 13.57 -12.81 -8.60
CA ALA A 54 15.02 -12.74 -8.43
C ALA A 54 15.71 -11.65 -9.29
N SER A 55 14.96 -10.93 -10.14
CA SER A 55 15.50 -9.95 -11.08
C SER A 55 15.32 -8.52 -10.58
N ASP A 56 16.36 -7.69 -10.73
CA ASP A 56 16.32 -6.26 -10.41
C ASP A 56 15.87 -5.41 -11.61
N PHE A 57 16.13 -5.92 -12.82
CA PHE A 57 15.83 -5.28 -14.10
C PHE A 57 15.40 -6.31 -15.16
N GLY A 58 14.67 -5.84 -16.16
CA GLY A 58 14.31 -6.62 -17.35
C GLY A 58 14.68 -5.90 -18.64
N VAL A 59 15.19 -6.62 -19.64
CA VAL A 59 15.39 -6.11 -21.00
C VAL A 59 14.74 -7.07 -21.99
N PHE A 60 13.88 -6.56 -22.87
CA PHE A 60 13.15 -7.37 -23.84
C PHE A 60 13.52 -7.01 -25.27
N VAL A 61 13.87 -8.01 -26.07
CA VAL A 61 14.13 -7.82 -27.51
C VAL A 61 12.84 -7.95 -28.27
N PHE A 62 12.39 -6.83 -28.85
CA PHE A 62 11.18 -6.74 -29.65
C PHE A 62 11.53 -6.93 -31.12
N SER A 63 11.75 -8.19 -31.50
CA SER A 63 11.99 -8.58 -32.89
C SER A 63 10.67 -8.72 -33.65
N PRO A 64 10.61 -8.30 -34.94
CA PRO A 64 9.41 -8.36 -35.78
C PRO A 64 9.15 -9.77 -36.35
N ASP A 65 8.93 -10.73 -35.45
CA ASP A 65 8.94 -12.16 -35.78
C ASP A 65 7.57 -12.69 -36.21
N ASP A 66 6.48 -12.06 -35.76
CA ASP A 66 5.11 -12.47 -36.09
C ASP A 66 4.45 -11.50 -37.08
N ILE A 67 3.45 -12.00 -37.81
CA ILE A 67 2.60 -11.19 -38.69
C ILE A 67 1.19 -11.20 -38.11
N THR A 68 0.70 -10.04 -37.71
CA THR A 68 -0.69 -9.86 -37.28
C THR A 68 -1.51 -9.18 -38.37
N LEU A 69 -2.78 -9.59 -38.49
CA LEU A 69 -3.76 -8.96 -39.37
C LEU A 69 -4.62 -8.01 -38.53
N MET A 70 -4.36 -6.71 -38.62
CA MET A 70 -5.18 -5.71 -37.95
C MET A 70 -5.87 -4.83 -38.99
N ARG A 71 -7.21 -4.77 -38.92
CA ARG A 71 -8.03 -3.93 -39.82
C ARG A 71 -7.67 -4.11 -41.31
N ASN A 72 -7.45 -5.36 -41.75
CA ASN A 72 -7.03 -5.77 -43.10
C ASN A 72 -5.60 -5.38 -43.53
N GLU A 73 -4.77 -4.85 -42.64
CA GLU A 73 -3.34 -4.61 -42.90
C GLU A 73 -2.48 -5.68 -42.21
N LYS A 74 -1.50 -6.21 -42.94
CA LYS A 74 -0.51 -7.17 -42.40
C LYS A 74 0.65 -6.38 -41.82
N ASN A 75 0.76 -6.38 -40.49
CA ASN A 75 1.85 -5.70 -39.79
C ASN A 75 2.78 -6.73 -39.17
N LYS A 76 4.08 -6.44 -39.19
CA LYS A 76 5.04 -7.22 -38.42
C LYS A 76 4.98 -6.77 -36.96
N THR A 77 4.76 -7.72 -36.06
CA THR A 77 4.59 -7.48 -34.63
C THR A 77 5.58 -8.27 -33.82
N VAL A 78 5.80 -7.78 -32.61
CA VAL A 78 6.48 -8.54 -31.55
C VAL A 78 5.63 -9.75 -31.20
N ARG A 79 6.28 -10.87 -30.90
CA ARG A 79 5.62 -12.11 -30.49
C ARG A 79 4.85 -11.93 -29.18
N ASP A 80 3.63 -12.49 -29.13
CA ASP A 80 2.71 -12.31 -28.01
C ASP A 80 3.30 -12.74 -26.65
N ASN A 81 4.07 -13.84 -26.62
CA ASN A 81 4.72 -14.31 -25.40
C ASN A 81 5.74 -13.30 -24.86
N VAL A 82 6.50 -12.65 -25.74
CA VAL A 82 7.50 -11.64 -25.34
C VAL A 82 6.80 -10.38 -24.81
N LEU A 83 5.65 -10.00 -25.41
CA LEU A 83 4.81 -8.90 -24.90
C LEU A 83 4.18 -9.24 -23.55
N PHE A 84 3.73 -10.48 -23.36
CA PHE A 84 3.18 -10.96 -22.09
C PHE A 84 4.24 -10.94 -20.98
N GLU A 85 5.43 -11.50 -21.24
CA GLU A 85 6.55 -11.48 -20.29
C GLU A 85 6.99 -10.04 -19.97
N PHE A 86 7.09 -9.17 -20.99
CA PHE A 86 7.37 -7.76 -20.79
C PHE A 86 6.31 -7.10 -19.88
N GLY A 87 5.02 -7.35 -20.13
CA GLY A 87 3.92 -6.83 -19.31
C GLY A 87 3.97 -7.32 -17.87
N LEU A 88 4.29 -8.60 -17.66
CA LEU A 88 4.47 -9.20 -16.34
C LEU A 88 5.64 -8.55 -15.58
N PHE A 89 6.77 -8.34 -16.27
CA PHE A 89 7.94 -7.67 -15.69
C PHE A 89 7.64 -6.20 -15.34
N VAL A 90 6.97 -5.46 -16.23
CA VAL A 90 6.54 -4.08 -15.96
C VAL A 90 5.61 -4.02 -14.75
N GLY A 91 4.65 -4.94 -14.66
CA GLY A 91 3.69 -5.01 -13.56
C GLY A 91 4.33 -5.25 -12.20
N LYS A 92 5.47 -5.96 -12.16
CA LYS A 92 6.16 -6.31 -10.91
C LYS A 92 7.34 -5.40 -10.56
N LEU A 93 8.14 -5.01 -11.54
CA LEU A 93 9.37 -4.23 -11.35
C LEU A 93 9.16 -2.72 -11.53
N GLY A 94 8.03 -2.30 -12.09
CA GLY A 94 7.82 -0.90 -12.49
C GLY A 94 8.41 -0.59 -13.87
N ARG A 95 7.92 0.48 -14.50
CA ARG A 95 8.27 0.86 -15.89
C ARG A 95 9.71 1.39 -16.00
N GLU A 96 10.25 1.90 -14.91
CA GLU A 96 11.59 2.47 -14.82
C GLU A 96 12.72 1.43 -14.76
N ARG A 97 12.37 0.15 -14.53
CA ARG A 97 13.32 -0.97 -14.43
C ARG A 97 13.21 -1.99 -15.57
N VAL A 98 12.28 -1.77 -16.50
CA VAL A 98 12.05 -2.69 -17.61
C VAL A 98 12.20 -1.94 -18.94
N PHE A 99 13.15 -2.40 -19.75
CA PHE A 99 13.50 -1.80 -21.02
C PHE A 99 13.10 -2.74 -22.16
N PHE A 100 12.91 -2.19 -23.35
CA PHE A 100 12.79 -2.97 -24.56
C PHE A 100 13.59 -2.35 -25.69
N ILE A 101 14.10 -3.19 -26.58
CA ILE A 101 14.95 -2.79 -27.69
C ILE A 101 14.34 -3.27 -29.01
N ILE A 102 14.28 -2.38 -30.00
CA ILE A 102 13.76 -2.62 -31.34
C ILE A 102 14.84 -2.40 -32.42
N PRO A 103 14.75 -3.06 -33.59
CA PRO A 103 15.61 -2.76 -34.73
C PRO A 103 15.29 -1.38 -35.29
N ASP A 104 16.32 -0.55 -35.52
CA ASP A 104 16.16 0.77 -36.12
C ASP A 104 15.73 0.67 -37.59
N GLY A 105 14.85 1.57 -38.01
CA GLY A 105 14.23 1.53 -39.34
C GLY A 105 13.27 0.35 -39.56
N SER A 106 12.79 -0.31 -38.49
CA SER A 106 11.72 -1.31 -38.57
C SER A 106 10.35 -0.68 -38.32
N ASP A 107 9.35 -1.06 -39.13
CA ASP A 107 7.93 -0.73 -38.90
C ASP A 107 7.29 -1.68 -37.86
N THR A 108 8.07 -2.13 -36.87
CA THR A 108 7.60 -3.08 -35.87
C THR A 108 6.48 -2.42 -35.05
N HIS A 109 5.27 -2.94 -35.18
CA HIS A 109 4.14 -2.39 -34.45
C HIS A 109 4.24 -2.76 -32.97
N VAL A 110 4.36 -1.75 -32.12
CA VAL A 110 4.36 -1.86 -30.66
C VAL A 110 3.03 -1.27 -30.14
N PRO A 111 2.34 -1.93 -29.19
CA PRO A 111 1.09 -1.44 -28.62
C PRO A 111 1.14 0.05 -28.24
N THR A 112 0.09 0.81 -28.60
CA THR A 112 0.01 2.27 -28.40
C THR A 112 0.23 2.71 -26.95
N ASP A 113 -0.13 1.88 -25.97
CA ASP A 113 0.06 2.17 -24.54
C ASP A 113 1.55 2.09 -24.11
N LEU A 114 2.40 1.48 -24.92
CA LEU A 114 3.86 1.45 -24.74
C LEU A 114 4.56 2.67 -25.36
N LEU A 115 3.85 3.51 -26.13
CA LEU A 115 4.42 4.72 -26.75
C LEU A 115 4.84 5.81 -25.75
N GLY A 116 4.54 5.64 -24.46
CA GLY A 116 5.05 6.48 -23.38
C GLY A 116 6.47 6.13 -22.90
N VAL A 117 7.07 5.03 -23.38
CA VAL A 117 8.44 4.62 -23.04
C VAL A 117 9.29 4.66 -24.32
N THR A 118 10.40 5.38 -24.27
CA THR A 118 11.31 5.46 -25.43
C THR A 118 12.06 4.13 -25.58
N PRO A 119 11.95 3.44 -26.74
CA PRO A 119 12.65 2.19 -26.96
C PRO A 119 14.15 2.39 -27.12
N GLY A 120 14.95 1.43 -26.68
CA GLY A 120 16.32 1.28 -27.16
C GLY A 120 16.30 0.87 -28.63
N LYS A 121 17.23 1.41 -29.42
CA LYS A 121 17.35 1.07 -30.85
C LYS A 121 18.70 0.44 -31.14
N TYR A 122 18.73 -0.56 -32.01
CA TYR A 122 19.97 -1.15 -32.53
C TYR A 122 19.94 -1.15 -34.06
N ASP A 123 21.12 -1.10 -34.70
CA ASP A 123 21.23 -1.17 -36.16
C ASP A 123 21.31 -2.64 -36.63
N PRO A 124 20.23 -3.23 -37.18
CA PRO A 124 20.24 -4.61 -37.64
C PRO A 124 21.04 -4.82 -38.94
N LYS A 125 21.45 -3.75 -39.64
CA LYS A 125 22.07 -3.78 -40.98
C LYS A 125 23.50 -3.25 -40.98
N ARG A 126 24.16 -3.23 -39.82
CA ARG A 126 25.54 -2.79 -39.69
C ARG A 126 26.46 -3.59 -40.62
N GLN A 127 27.36 -2.90 -41.33
CA GLN A 127 28.17 -3.51 -42.40
C GLN A 127 29.04 -4.70 -41.96
N ASP A 128 29.49 -4.71 -40.71
CA ASP A 128 30.33 -5.78 -40.16
C ASP A 128 29.52 -6.87 -39.42
N ASN A 129 28.18 -6.79 -39.46
CA ASN A 129 27.23 -7.72 -38.81
C ASN A 129 27.45 -7.94 -37.30
N SER A 130 28.20 -7.05 -36.63
CA SER A 130 28.45 -7.16 -35.19
C SER A 130 27.26 -6.67 -34.39
N LEU A 131 26.43 -7.61 -33.91
CA LEU A 131 25.27 -7.31 -33.05
C LEU A 131 25.68 -6.69 -31.71
N GLN A 132 26.85 -7.06 -31.18
CA GLN A 132 27.41 -6.44 -29.97
C GLN A 132 27.62 -4.95 -30.19
N ALA A 133 28.29 -4.56 -31.28
CA ALA A 133 28.45 -3.15 -31.60
C ALA A 133 27.13 -2.46 -31.96
N ALA A 134 26.23 -3.15 -32.65
CA ALA A 134 24.92 -2.62 -33.04
C ALA A 134 24.04 -2.26 -31.83
N THR A 135 24.09 -3.06 -30.76
CA THR A 135 23.32 -2.84 -29.52
C THR A 135 24.04 -1.94 -28.52
N GLY A 136 25.30 -1.56 -28.79
CA GLY A 136 26.16 -0.84 -27.84
C GLY A 136 25.58 0.50 -27.36
N ALA A 137 24.97 1.30 -28.25
CA ALA A 137 24.37 2.58 -27.88
C ALA A 137 23.17 2.40 -26.92
N ALA A 138 22.25 1.48 -27.23
CA ALA A 138 21.12 1.14 -26.37
C ALA A 138 21.59 0.56 -25.03
N CYS A 139 22.58 -0.33 -25.04
CA CYS A 139 23.15 -0.91 -23.81
C CYS A 139 23.81 0.15 -22.94
N ASN A 140 24.48 1.16 -23.53
CA ASN A 140 25.05 2.26 -22.74
C ASN A 140 23.97 3.11 -22.07
N GLN A 141 22.83 3.34 -22.73
CA GLN A 141 21.69 4.03 -22.09
C GLN A 141 21.11 3.21 -20.94
N ILE A 142 20.90 1.90 -21.16
CA ILE A 142 20.44 0.98 -20.12
C ILE A 142 21.41 0.97 -18.94
N ARG A 143 22.72 0.88 -19.20
CA ARG A 143 23.77 0.95 -18.18
C ARG A 143 23.68 2.21 -17.32
N ILE A 144 23.47 3.37 -17.93
CA ILE A 144 23.33 4.64 -17.19
C ILE A 144 22.14 4.57 -16.23
N VAL A 145 21.01 4.03 -16.68
CA VAL A 145 19.81 3.89 -15.86
C VAL A 145 20.01 2.86 -14.74
N VAL A 146 20.57 1.68 -15.07
CA VAL A 146 20.88 0.62 -14.11
C VAL A 146 21.82 1.13 -13.02
N ASN A 147 22.89 1.85 -13.38
CA ASN A 147 23.85 2.40 -12.42
C ASN A 147 23.24 3.53 -11.57
N LYS A 148 22.24 4.25 -12.09
CA LYS A 148 21.53 5.30 -11.35
C LYS A 148 20.50 4.72 -10.38
N ILE A 149 19.73 3.73 -10.81
CA ILE A 149 18.62 3.17 -10.03
C ILE A 149 19.10 2.09 -9.05
N GLY A 150 20.11 1.30 -9.43
CA GLY A 150 20.62 0.20 -8.60
C GLY A 150 19.61 -0.94 -8.42
N PHE A 151 19.88 -1.82 -7.47
CA PHE A 151 19.08 -3.01 -7.20
C PHE A 151 17.60 -2.69 -6.87
N LEU A 152 16.70 -3.62 -7.18
CA LEU A 152 15.28 -3.54 -6.81
C LEU A 152 15.13 -3.78 -5.31
N ASN A 153 15.80 -4.83 -4.83
CA ASN A 153 16.00 -5.10 -3.42
C ASN A 153 17.51 -5.12 -3.22
N ALA A 154 18.10 -4.01 -2.76
CA ALA A 154 19.53 -3.92 -2.53
C ALA A 154 20.05 -5.15 -1.80
N PRO A 155 20.90 -6.00 -2.43
CA PRO A 155 21.61 -6.99 -1.68
C PRO A 155 22.50 -6.19 -0.76
N LYS A 156 22.26 -6.39 0.54
CA LYS A 156 23.19 -6.04 1.59
C LYS A 156 24.54 -6.60 1.13
N VAL A 157 25.42 -5.72 0.66
CA VAL A 157 26.82 -6.08 0.47
C VAL A 157 27.28 -6.44 1.87
N ASP A 158 27.73 -7.67 2.02
CA ASP A 158 28.41 -8.16 3.21
C ASP A 158 29.53 -7.18 3.59
N ASN A 159 29.18 -6.25 4.47
CA ASN A 159 30.00 -5.57 5.43
C ASN A 159 29.02 -5.18 6.54
N GLU A 160 29.01 -6.04 7.55
CA GLU A 160 28.20 -6.00 8.77
C GLU A 160 26.71 -6.30 8.57
N SER A 161 26.19 -7.12 9.48
CA SER A 161 25.10 -8.05 9.24
C SER A 161 23.75 -7.37 8.93
N ALA A 162 22.84 -8.13 8.32
CA ALA A 162 21.45 -7.69 8.15
C ALA A 162 20.76 -7.39 9.50
N GLU A 163 21.20 -8.07 10.55
CA GLU A 163 20.92 -7.73 11.95
C GLU A 163 21.55 -6.40 12.31
N ASP A 164 22.83 -6.13 12.04
CA ASP A 164 23.48 -4.85 12.35
C ASP A 164 22.86 -3.62 11.69
N ASN A 165 22.25 -3.73 10.50
CA ASN A 165 21.60 -2.60 9.83
C ASN A 165 20.15 -2.36 10.27
N ALA A 166 19.43 -3.43 10.62
CA ALA A 166 18.16 -3.31 11.34
C ALA A 166 18.44 -2.80 12.76
N LEU A 167 19.45 -3.35 13.45
CA LEU A 167 20.01 -2.84 14.69
C LEU A 167 20.57 -1.43 14.54
N SER A 168 21.08 -0.98 13.38
CA SER A 168 21.65 0.38 13.25
C SER A 168 20.56 1.41 13.06
N ILE A 169 19.52 1.09 12.29
CA ILE A 169 18.31 1.90 12.19
C ILE A 169 17.56 1.88 13.53
N GLU A 170 17.42 0.70 14.15
CA GLU A 170 16.84 0.53 15.48
C GLU A 170 17.69 1.25 16.54
N LYS A 171 19.03 1.19 16.48
CA LYS A 171 19.96 2.00 17.31
C LYS A 171 19.80 3.50 17.06
N ASN A 172 19.62 3.91 15.81
CA ASN A 172 19.40 5.31 15.45
C ASN A 172 18.00 5.80 15.84
N LEU A 173 17.06 4.88 16.10
CA LEU A 173 15.71 5.14 16.61
C LEU A 173 15.55 4.74 18.08
N GLU A 174 16.61 4.27 18.75
CA GLU A 174 16.55 3.85 20.16
C GLU A 174 16.10 5.01 21.04
N TRP A 175 16.51 6.24 20.71
CA TRP A 175 16.05 7.43 21.41
C TRP A 175 14.53 7.63 21.30
N MET A 176 13.89 7.18 20.20
CA MET A 176 12.42 7.23 20.07
C MET A 176 11.76 6.19 20.97
N HIS A 177 12.32 4.99 21.08
CA HIS A 177 11.85 3.98 22.03
C HIS A 177 11.95 4.49 23.47
N ASP A 178 13.09 5.09 23.83
CA ASP A 178 13.29 5.71 25.14
C ASP A 178 12.32 6.87 25.38
N LEU A 179 12.06 7.70 24.38
CA LEU A 179 11.08 8.78 24.44
C LEU A 179 9.66 8.25 24.69
N ILE A 180 9.23 7.22 23.96
CA ILE A 180 7.93 6.56 24.12
C ILE A 180 7.82 5.91 25.51
N ASP A 181 8.90 5.30 25.99
CA ASP A 181 9.03 4.72 27.33
C ASP A 181 9.17 5.78 28.44
N LYS A 182 9.17 7.07 28.11
CA LYS A 182 9.33 8.22 29.02
C LYS A 182 10.69 8.28 29.74
N LYS A 183 11.73 7.72 29.13
CA LYS A 183 13.15 7.78 29.55
C LYS A 183 13.84 8.97 28.87
N PHE A 184 13.47 10.18 29.29
CA PHE A 184 13.81 11.41 28.57
C PHE A 184 15.30 11.76 28.58
N ASP A 185 16.00 11.51 29.69
CA ASP A 185 17.42 11.80 29.79
C ASP A 185 18.23 10.88 28.86
N GLU A 186 17.88 9.59 28.79
CA GLU A 186 18.46 8.61 27.89
C GLU A 186 18.19 8.95 26.42
N ALA A 187 16.93 9.29 26.10
CA ALA A 187 16.54 9.72 24.76
C ALA A 187 17.33 10.97 24.33
N ARG A 188 17.47 11.97 25.21
CA ARG A 188 18.21 13.20 24.94
C ARG A 188 19.68 12.90 24.64
N VAL A 189 20.34 12.09 25.47
CA VAL A 189 21.76 11.75 25.29
C VAL A 189 22.00 11.03 23.97
N LYS A 190 21.14 10.06 23.63
CA LYS A 190 21.26 9.31 22.36
C LYS A 190 21.04 10.21 21.16
N LEU A 191 19.98 11.02 21.17
CA LEU A 191 19.68 11.93 20.07
C LEU A 191 20.76 13.02 19.92
N ALA A 192 21.22 13.62 21.02
CA ALA A 192 22.27 14.63 20.98
C ALA A 192 23.56 14.10 20.34
N LYS A 193 23.92 12.85 20.62
CA LYS A 193 25.06 12.19 19.98
C LYS A 193 24.85 11.97 18.48
N LEU A 194 23.63 11.63 18.05
CA LEU A 194 23.30 11.51 16.62
C LEU A 194 23.32 12.86 15.90
N THR A 195 23.15 13.96 16.64
CA THR A 195 23.20 15.32 16.10
C THR A 195 24.63 15.82 15.86
N GLU A 196 25.64 15.26 16.53
CA GLU A 196 27.03 15.69 16.38
C GLU A 196 27.53 15.53 14.94
N GLY A 197 27.97 16.63 14.32
CA GLY A 197 28.51 16.63 12.96
C GLY A 197 27.48 16.65 11.84
N LEU A 198 26.18 16.75 12.16
CA LEU A 198 25.14 17.02 11.17
C LEU A 198 25.11 18.50 10.79
N ASP A 199 24.59 18.78 9.59
CA ASP A 199 24.30 20.12 9.09
C ASP A 199 22.93 20.18 8.40
N GLY A 200 22.54 21.39 7.96
CA GLY A 200 21.34 21.62 7.18
C GLY A 200 20.04 21.15 7.86
N ALA A 201 19.14 20.53 7.08
CA ALA A 201 17.81 20.17 7.55
C ALA A 201 17.78 19.04 8.59
N GLU A 202 18.74 18.11 8.53
CA GLU A 202 18.80 16.98 9.49
C GLU A 202 19.21 17.46 10.88
N LEU A 203 20.19 18.38 10.95
CA LEU A 203 20.57 19.05 12.19
C LEU A 203 19.35 19.73 12.82
N LEU A 204 18.66 20.60 12.07
CA LEU A 204 17.49 21.34 12.53
C LEU A 204 16.37 20.41 13.02
N ARG A 205 16.17 19.28 12.35
CA ARG A 205 15.17 18.28 12.72
C ARG A 205 15.48 17.64 14.07
N ASN A 206 16.71 17.16 14.27
CA ASN A 206 17.12 16.56 15.54
C ASN A 206 17.09 17.59 16.67
N GLU A 207 17.50 18.81 16.36
CA GLU A 207 17.42 19.94 17.26
C GLU A 207 16.00 20.28 17.72
N MET A 208 14.99 20.11 16.84
CA MET A 208 13.58 20.26 17.19
C MET A 208 13.11 19.11 18.11
N TRP A 209 13.51 17.87 17.82
CA TRP A 209 13.23 16.72 18.67
C TRP A 209 13.87 16.82 20.06
N LEU A 210 15.08 17.38 20.17
CA LEU A 210 15.71 17.67 21.46
C LEU A 210 14.87 18.66 22.28
N SER A 211 14.40 19.76 21.67
CA SER A 211 13.49 20.69 22.33
C SER A 211 12.15 20.05 22.72
N PHE A 212 11.66 19.10 21.92
CA PHE A 212 10.47 18.33 22.28
C PHE A 212 10.71 17.40 23.48
N ILE A 213 11.87 16.74 23.57
CA ILE A 213 12.24 15.95 24.76
C ILE A 213 12.29 16.84 26.01
N ASP A 214 12.81 18.05 25.89
CA ASP A 214 12.84 19.04 26.98
C ASP A 214 11.42 19.42 27.43
N LEU A 215 10.50 19.62 26.48
CA LEU A 215 9.08 19.81 26.75
C LEU A 215 8.53 18.63 27.53
N LYS A 216 8.66 17.40 27.03
CA LYS A 216 8.15 16.19 27.68
C LYS A 216 8.67 15.97 29.10
N GLN A 217 9.91 16.40 29.38
CA GLN A 217 10.51 16.29 30.71
C GLN A 217 9.98 17.37 31.68
N ASN A 218 9.75 18.59 31.19
CA ASN A 218 9.24 19.69 32.00
C ASN A 218 8.49 20.73 31.15
N ASP A 219 7.19 20.54 31.01
CA ASP A 219 6.30 21.42 30.24
C ASP A 219 6.42 22.91 30.59
N TYR A 220 6.67 23.25 31.87
CA TYR A 220 6.72 24.64 32.33
C TYR A 220 7.90 25.40 31.72
N ASN A 221 9.03 24.73 31.55
CA ASN A 221 10.27 25.33 31.04
C ASN A 221 10.58 24.93 29.60
N GLY A 222 10.09 23.80 29.12
CA GLY A 222 10.42 23.27 27.79
C GLY A 222 9.57 23.83 26.65
N ILE A 223 8.41 24.42 26.95
CA ILE A 223 7.53 24.97 25.92
C ILE A 223 8.06 26.25 25.27
N GLN A 224 8.62 27.18 26.06
CA GLN A 224 9.11 28.45 25.51
C GLN A 224 10.31 28.22 24.57
N PRO A 225 11.33 27.39 24.91
CA PRO A 225 12.40 27.04 23.99
C PRO A 225 11.91 26.45 22.68
N LEU A 226 10.90 25.56 22.71
CA LEU A 226 10.33 24.99 21.49
C LEU A 226 9.67 26.06 20.62
N ILE A 227 8.89 26.97 21.22
CA ILE A 227 8.25 28.08 20.50
C ILE A 227 9.29 29.01 19.88
N GLU A 228 10.31 29.43 20.62
CA GLU A 228 11.38 30.27 20.07
C GLU A 228 12.07 29.59 18.90
N LYS A 229 12.32 28.27 19.00
CA LYS A 229 12.94 27.50 17.91
C LYS A 229 12.08 27.46 16.64
N ILE A 230 10.76 27.37 16.78
CA ILE A 230 9.84 27.46 15.64
C ILE A 230 9.92 28.85 14.99
N LYS A 231 10.07 29.91 15.79
CA LYS A 231 10.18 31.30 15.29
C LYS A 231 11.52 31.57 14.61
N ASP A 232 12.62 31.13 15.21
CA ASP A 232 13.99 31.33 14.72
C ASP A 232 14.21 30.68 13.34
N HIS A 233 13.41 29.68 13.00
CA HIS A 233 13.45 28.98 11.71
C HIS A 233 12.33 29.43 10.76
N ALA A 234 11.99 30.72 10.74
CA ALA A 234 10.96 31.33 9.88
C ALA A 234 11.09 31.01 8.38
N GLU A 235 12.31 30.74 7.89
CA GLU A 235 12.56 30.43 6.49
C GLU A 235 12.39 28.93 6.15
N ASN A 236 12.20 28.05 7.15
CA ASN A 236 12.11 26.60 6.94
C ASN A 236 10.75 26.06 7.39
N ILE A 237 9.82 26.01 6.44
CA ILE A 237 8.43 25.58 6.69
C ILE A 237 8.32 24.16 7.22
N GLU A 238 9.21 23.23 6.82
CA GLU A 238 9.18 21.84 7.30
C GLU A 238 9.48 21.75 8.80
N ILE A 239 10.40 22.57 9.28
CA ILE A 239 10.76 22.63 10.70
C ILE A 239 9.64 23.30 11.52
N GLN A 240 8.98 24.32 10.95
CA GLN A 240 7.84 24.95 11.60
C GLN A 240 6.64 24.01 11.68
N VAL A 241 6.32 23.30 10.60
CA VAL A 241 5.30 22.25 10.56
C VAL A 241 5.57 21.21 11.63
N LEU A 242 6.79 20.67 11.70
CA LEU A 242 7.16 19.69 12.73
C LEU A 242 6.97 20.21 14.16
N GLY A 243 7.40 21.45 14.44
CA GLY A 243 7.23 22.03 15.77
C GLY A 243 5.77 22.33 16.12
N LEU A 244 4.96 22.75 15.15
CA LEU A 244 3.52 22.95 15.35
C LEU A 244 2.80 21.61 15.59
N GLU A 245 3.14 20.56 14.84
CA GLU A 245 2.64 19.19 15.09
C GLU A 245 3.00 18.70 16.50
N MET A 246 4.23 18.97 16.95
CA MET A 246 4.66 18.64 18.32
C MET A 246 3.81 19.35 19.39
N LEU A 247 3.46 20.62 19.19
CA LEU A 247 2.53 21.33 20.06
C LEU A 247 1.14 20.68 20.05
N MET A 248 0.67 20.23 18.88
CA MET A 248 -0.61 19.52 18.75
C MET A 248 -0.61 18.16 19.46
N TRP A 249 0.47 17.38 19.36
CA TRP A 249 0.59 16.09 20.06
C TRP A 249 0.48 16.24 21.59
N GLU A 250 0.91 17.40 22.12
CA GLU A 250 0.89 17.73 23.55
C GLU A 250 -0.30 18.61 23.97
N LYS A 251 -1.31 18.77 23.10
CA LYS A 251 -2.54 19.53 23.39
C LYS A 251 -2.28 21.00 23.74
N TYR A 252 -1.36 21.63 22.99
CA TYR A 252 -1.11 23.06 23.03
C TYR A 252 -1.69 23.75 21.78
N GLU A 253 -2.93 23.43 21.43
CA GLU A 253 -3.61 23.92 20.22
C GLU A 253 -3.74 25.44 20.20
N ASP A 254 -4.03 26.06 21.35
CA ASP A 254 -4.10 27.52 21.49
C ASP A 254 -2.77 28.20 21.16
N LYS A 255 -1.65 27.60 21.59
CA LYS A 255 -0.31 28.13 21.33
C LYS A 255 0.09 27.91 19.88
N ALA A 256 -0.24 26.76 19.30
CA ALA A 256 -0.03 26.50 17.87
C ALA A 256 -0.82 27.49 17.01
N LEU A 257 -2.09 27.77 17.33
CA LEU A 257 -2.90 28.77 16.63
C LEU A 257 -2.34 30.19 16.76
N SER A 258 -1.96 30.59 17.98
CA SER A 258 -1.32 31.88 18.23
C SER A 258 -0.03 32.03 17.40
N LEU A 259 0.77 30.97 17.31
CA LEU A 259 2.02 30.96 16.58
C LEU A 259 1.81 30.97 15.06
N ILE A 260 0.80 30.23 14.56
CA ILE A 260 0.41 30.28 13.14
C ILE A 260 -0.03 31.70 12.77
N HIS A 261 -0.86 32.35 13.61
CA HIS A 261 -1.29 33.73 13.38
C HIS A 261 -0.10 34.70 13.41
N GLU A 262 0.83 34.55 14.35
CA GLU A 262 2.03 35.39 14.44
C GLU A 262 2.95 35.26 13.21
N LEU A 263 3.17 34.02 12.73
CA LEU A 263 4.12 33.74 11.64
C LEU A 263 3.54 33.94 10.24
N TYR A 264 2.25 33.63 10.05
CA TYR A 264 1.61 33.56 8.74
C TYR A 264 0.40 34.50 8.58
N GLY A 265 -0.03 35.16 9.67
CA GLY A 265 -1.22 35.99 9.68
C GLY A 265 -2.53 35.19 9.64
N GLU A 266 -3.62 35.87 9.30
CA GLU A 266 -4.96 35.27 9.32
C GLU A 266 -5.21 34.21 8.23
N HIS A 267 -4.58 34.36 7.07
CA HIS A 267 -4.85 33.54 5.88
C HIS A 267 -3.55 32.94 5.30
N PRO A 268 -2.94 31.96 5.99
CA PRO A 268 -1.78 31.25 5.46
C PRO A 268 -2.08 30.66 4.07
N GLN A 269 -1.09 30.68 3.17
CA GLN A 269 -1.23 30.12 1.83
C GLN A 269 -0.66 28.70 1.71
N ASP A 270 0.25 28.33 2.61
CA ASP A 270 0.84 27.01 2.63
C ASP A 270 -0.16 25.96 3.10
N ILE A 271 -0.20 24.83 2.39
CA ILE A 271 -1.19 23.78 2.59
C ILE A 271 -0.99 23.05 3.92
N LYS A 272 0.26 22.80 4.32
CA LYS A 272 0.55 22.10 5.59
C LYS A 272 0.14 22.97 6.77
N ILE A 273 0.41 24.28 6.69
CA ILE A 273 -0.01 25.25 7.72
C ILE A 273 -1.53 25.37 7.79
N LEU A 274 -2.22 25.39 6.64
CA LEU A 274 -3.69 25.39 6.60
C LEU A 274 -4.28 24.14 7.25
N ILE A 275 -3.72 22.97 6.97
CA ILE A 275 -4.14 21.69 7.59
C ILE A 275 -3.95 21.76 9.11
N ILE A 276 -2.76 22.12 9.59
CA ILE A 276 -2.50 22.23 11.04
C ILE A 276 -3.45 23.25 11.69
N LYS A 277 -3.65 24.43 11.08
CA LYS A 277 -4.61 25.43 11.58
C LYS A 277 -6.01 24.84 11.70
N SER A 278 -6.47 24.11 10.69
CA SER A 278 -7.79 23.44 10.71
C SER A 278 -7.88 22.39 11.83
N GLU A 279 -6.81 21.64 12.08
CA GLU A 279 -6.76 20.64 13.15
C GLU A 279 -6.82 21.30 14.53
N CYS A 280 -6.07 22.39 14.74
CA CYS A 280 -6.16 23.14 15.97
C CYS A 280 -7.58 23.64 16.23
N LEU A 281 -8.23 24.23 15.20
CA LEU A 281 -9.60 24.73 15.29
C LEU A 281 -10.61 23.63 15.59
N SER A 282 -10.48 22.47 14.95
CA SER A 282 -11.35 21.31 15.20
C SER A 282 -11.17 20.77 16.63
N SER A 283 -9.93 20.67 17.13
CA SER A 283 -9.64 20.23 18.51
C SER A 283 -10.25 21.13 19.59
N ILE A 284 -10.37 22.44 19.34
CA ILE A 284 -11.04 23.39 20.26
C ILE A 284 -12.56 23.50 20.03
N GLY A 285 -13.12 22.71 19.09
CA GLY A 285 -14.55 22.65 18.80
C GLY A 285 -15.06 23.66 17.77
N GLU A 286 -14.17 24.42 17.13
CA GLU A 286 -14.49 25.42 16.11
C GLU A 286 -14.56 24.80 14.70
N GLU A 287 -15.40 23.78 14.55
CA GLU A 287 -15.46 22.93 13.34
C GLU A 287 -15.78 23.71 12.05
N SER A 288 -16.67 24.71 12.14
CA SER A 288 -16.99 25.56 10.99
C SER A 288 -15.77 26.34 10.50
N GLN A 289 -14.99 26.89 11.42
CA GLN A 289 -13.78 27.65 11.09
C GLN A 289 -12.69 26.73 10.54
N ALA A 290 -12.58 25.51 11.06
CA ALA A 290 -11.68 24.48 10.55
C ALA A 290 -11.98 24.18 9.07
N ILE A 291 -13.25 23.98 8.73
CA ILE A 291 -13.70 23.74 7.36
C ILE A 291 -13.46 24.97 6.47
N ASP A 292 -13.86 26.16 6.93
CA ASP A 292 -13.70 27.42 6.17
C ASP A 292 -12.23 27.73 5.84
N THR A 293 -11.31 27.35 6.73
CA THR A 293 -9.86 27.46 6.51
C THR A 293 -9.41 26.68 5.27
N LEU A 294 -10.05 25.54 4.97
CA LEU A 294 -9.62 24.61 3.93
C LEU A 294 -10.41 24.71 2.61
N ILE A 295 -11.66 25.18 2.63
CA ILE A 295 -12.57 25.16 1.46
C ILE A 295 -11.94 25.74 0.19
N SER A 296 -11.23 26.87 0.32
CA SER A 296 -10.62 27.58 -0.82
C SER A 296 -9.51 26.79 -1.53
N LYS A 297 -8.95 25.76 -0.86
CA LYS A 297 -7.89 24.88 -1.39
C LYS A 297 -8.37 23.44 -1.56
N SER A 298 -9.68 23.20 -1.60
CA SER A 298 -10.27 21.86 -1.72
C SER A 298 -9.90 21.08 -3.00
N ASP A 299 -9.24 21.69 -3.98
CA ASP A 299 -8.66 20.99 -5.13
C ASP A 299 -7.40 20.20 -4.78
N ASP A 300 -6.70 20.56 -3.70
CA ASP A 300 -5.53 19.83 -3.25
C ASP A 300 -5.93 18.48 -2.60
N PRO A 301 -5.23 17.38 -2.91
CA PRO A 301 -5.57 16.06 -2.39
C PRO A 301 -5.50 15.94 -0.87
N ASP A 302 -4.49 16.54 -0.23
CA ASP A 302 -4.29 16.44 1.22
C ASP A 302 -5.34 17.29 1.95
N VAL A 303 -5.69 18.45 1.37
CA VAL A 303 -6.82 19.26 1.85
C VAL A 303 -8.15 18.52 1.69
N GLY A 304 -8.39 17.87 0.54
CA GLY A 304 -9.61 17.11 0.30
C GLY A 304 -9.74 15.89 1.23
N LEU A 305 -8.63 15.25 1.56
CA LEU A 305 -8.55 14.22 2.59
C LEU A 305 -8.95 14.80 3.95
N LYS A 306 -8.33 15.91 4.39
CA LYS A 306 -8.63 16.52 5.68
C LYS A 306 -10.08 17.02 5.80
N LEU A 307 -10.60 17.68 4.77
CA LEU A 307 -12.00 18.09 4.70
C LEU A 307 -12.95 16.89 4.85
N SER A 308 -12.61 15.74 4.27
CA SER A 308 -13.45 14.55 4.42
C SER A 308 -13.54 14.04 5.86
N GLU A 309 -12.46 14.18 6.64
CA GLU A 309 -12.43 13.80 8.06
C GLU A 309 -13.27 14.77 8.91
N LEU A 310 -13.17 16.07 8.66
CA LEU A 310 -13.95 17.11 9.35
C LEU A 310 -15.45 16.95 9.07
N TYR A 311 -15.83 16.81 7.78
CA TYR A 311 -17.22 16.54 7.42
C TYR A 311 -17.74 15.22 8.00
N SER A 312 -16.92 14.17 8.04
CA SER A 312 -17.32 12.90 8.66
C SER A 312 -17.55 13.05 10.18
N SER A 313 -16.74 13.85 10.86
CA SER A 313 -16.84 14.08 12.31
C SER A 313 -18.04 14.94 12.69
N SER A 314 -18.42 15.89 11.83
CA SER A 314 -19.63 16.69 11.96
C SER A 314 -20.92 15.98 11.50
N GLY A 315 -20.81 14.77 10.95
CA GLY A 315 -21.94 13.97 10.48
C GLY A 315 -22.43 14.33 9.07
N ASP A 316 -21.72 15.20 8.35
CA ASP A 316 -22.01 15.54 6.95
C ASP A 316 -21.38 14.51 5.99
N SER A 317 -22.01 13.33 5.94
CA SER A 317 -21.53 12.23 5.09
C SER A 317 -21.51 12.57 3.59
N GLU A 318 -22.37 13.50 3.15
CA GLU A 318 -22.44 13.89 1.74
C GLU A 318 -21.20 14.70 1.33
N ASN A 319 -20.85 15.74 2.10
CA ASN A 319 -19.67 16.54 1.82
C ASN A 319 -18.37 15.80 2.12
N ALA A 320 -18.37 14.88 3.09
CA ALA A 320 -17.25 13.97 3.32
C ALA A 320 -16.93 13.14 2.07
N LEU A 321 -17.96 12.50 1.49
CA LEU A 321 -17.81 11.68 0.29
C LEU A 321 -17.42 12.50 -0.94
N LYS A 322 -17.97 13.72 -1.10
CA LYS A 322 -17.59 14.63 -2.19
C LYS A 322 -16.12 15.06 -2.11
N SER A 323 -15.66 15.43 -0.92
CA SER A 323 -14.30 15.91 -0.67
C SER A 323 -13.27 14.82 -0.97
N ILE A 324 -13.47 13.61 -0.42
CA ILE A 324 -12.53 12.50 -0.67
C ILE A 324 -12.56 12.02 -2.13
N ALA A 325 -13.73 12.06 -2.79
CA ALA A 325 -13.84 11.70 -4.21
C ALA A 325 -13.11 12.70 -5.13
N LYS A 326 -13.04 13.97 -4.72
CA LYS A 326 -12.23 14.99 -5.39
C LYS A 326 -10.74 14.72 -5.18
N ALA A 327 -10.31 14.49 -3.92
CA ALA A 327 -8.93 14.12 -3.60
C ALA A 327 -8.46 12.87 -4.37
N TYR A 328 -9.32 11.86 -4.48
CA TYR A 328 -9.01 10.64 -5.23
C TYR A 328 -8.82 10.89 -6.73
N ARG A 329 -9.57 11.82 -7.35
CA ARG A 329 -9.42 12.14 -8.78
C ARG A 329 -8.04 12.69 -9.11
N GLU A 330 -7.52 13.54 -8.24
CA GLU A 330 -6.21 14.16 -8.38
C GLU A 330 -5.06 13.20 -8.00
N SER A 331 -5.28 12.32 -7.02
CA SER A 331 -4.25 11.42 -6.48
C SER A 331 -4.70 9.94 -6.41
N GLN A 332 -4.94 9.33 -7.57
CA GLN A 332 -5.50 7.96 -7.69
C GLN A 332 -4.62 6.83 -7.13
N ASN A 333 -3.34 7.09 -6.85
CA ASN A 333 -2.40 6.12 -6.29
C ASN A 333 -2.06 6.40 -4.80
N ASN A 334 -2.65 7.44 -4.19
CA ASN A 334 -2.48 7.68 -2.77
C ASN A 334 -3.31 6.66 -1.98
N LYS A 335 -2.61 5.81 -1.21
CA LYS A 335 -3.20 4.68 -0.48
C LYS A 335 -4.10 5.13 0.66
N GLU A 336 -3.74 6.21 1.35
CA GLU A 336 -4.54 6.74 2.45
C GLU A 336 -5.87 7.30 1.92
N ILE A 337 -5.82 8.09 0.84
CA ILE A 337 -7.02 8.60 0.17
C ILE A 337 -7.91 7.44 -0.31
N MET A 338 -7.34 6.43 -0.98
CA MET A 338 -8.10 5.25 -1.39
C MET A 338 -8.76 4.53 -0.21
N PHE A 339 -8.04 4.38 0.89
CA PHE A 339 -8.56 3.65 2.05
C PHE A 339 -9.67 4.42 2.76
N ARG A 340 -9.47 5.72 2.99
CA ARG A 340 -10.49 6.64 3.52
C ARG A 340 -11.72 6.70 2.63
N TYR A 341 -11.52 6.80 1.31
CA TYR A 341 -12.62 6.79 0.35
C TYR A 341 -13.41 5.48 0.40
N SER A 342 -12.71 4.34 0.47
CA SER A 342 -13.33 3.02 0.56
C SER A 342 -14.24 2.87 1.78
N LYS A 343 -13.80 3.39 2.94
CA LYS A 343 -14.61 3.39 4.17
C LYS A 343 -15.88 4.21 3.99
N LEU A 344 -15.76 5.45 3.50
CA LEU A 344 -16.90 6.32 3.24
C LEU A 344 -17.85 5.75 2.18
N LEU A 345 -17.34 5.02 1.19
CA LEU A 345 -18.15 4.31 0.20
C LEU A 345 -18.95 3.14 0.83
N ILE A 346 -18.36 2.39 1.76
CA ILE A 346 -19.08 1.33 2.50
C ILE A 346 -20.21 1.94 3.33
N ASP A 347 -19.94 3.04 4.04
CA ASP A 347 -20.94 3.73 4.86
C ASP A 347 -22.08 4.30 4.00
N ALA A 348 -21.77 4.74 2.78
CA ALA A 348 -22.73 5.17 1.77
C ALA A 348 -23.40 4.03 0.96
N ASP A 349 -23.19 2.77 1.35
CA ASP A 349 -23.67 1.55 0.68
C ASP A 349 -23.22 1.38 -0.79
N LYS A 350 -22.18 2.11 -1.21
CA LYS A 350 -21.51 2.03 -2.53
C LYS A 350 -20.45 0.93 -2.53
N ASN A 351 -20.91 -0.29 -2.25
CA ASN A 351 -20.02 -1.42 -1.96
C ASN A 351 -19.22 -1.92 -3.17
N LYS A 352 -19.67 -1.68 -4.41
CA LYS A 352 -18.94 -2.09 -5.62
C LYS A 352 -17.69 -1.24 -5.84
N GLU A 353 -17.84 0.06 -5.64
CA GLU A 353 -16.77 1.04 -5.70
C GLU A 353 -15.76 0.80 -4.58
N ALA A 354 -16.24 0.57 -3.35
CA ALA A 354 -15.38 0.23 -2.23
C ALA A 354 -14.59 -1.07 -2.49
N LEU A 355 -15.25 -2.11 -3.00
CA LEU A 355 -14.61 -3.39 -3.33
C LEU A 355 -13.46 -3.21 -4.33
N TYR A 356 -13.67 -2.41 -5.37
CA TYR A 356 -12.63 -2.14 -6.37
C TYR A 356 -11.38 -1.49 -5.75
N LEU A 357 -11.56 -0.44 -4.94
CA LEU A 357 -10.46 0.26 -4.30
C LEU A 357 -9.74 -0.60 -3.26
N LEU A 358 -10.49 -1.33 -2.42
CA LEU A 358 -9.92 -2.23 -1.42
C LEU A 358 -9.16 -3.40 -2.05
N ASN A 359 -9.62 -3.92 -3.19
CA ASN A 359 -8.91 -4.95 -3.92
C ASN A 359 -7.59 -4.43 -4.49
N ARG A 360 -7.56 -3.18 -5.01
CA ARG A 360 -6.30 -2.54 -5.39
C ARG A 360 -5.36 -2.38 -4.19
N LEU A 361 -5.86 -1.84 -3.08
CA LEU A 361 -5.07 -1.67 -1.85
C LEU A 361 -4.48 -2.98 -1.33
N ALA A 362 -5.27 -4.05 -1.30
CA ALA A 362 -4.82 -5.36 -0.86
C ALA A 362 -3.78 -6.00 -1.80
N ASN A 363 -3.83 -5.70 -3.10
CA ASN A 363 -2.83 -6.18 -4.05
C ASN A 363 -1.53 -5.36 -3.96
N ASP A 364 -1.65 -4.03 -3.83
CA ASP A 364 -0.50 -3.12 -3.77
C ASP A 364 0.24 -3.22 -2.42
N CYS A 365 -0.49 -3.50 -1.34
CA CYS A 365 0.01 -3.65 0.04
C CYS A 365 -0.61 -4.89 0.70
N PRO A 366 -0.05 -6.08 0.44
CA PRO A 366 -0.66 -7.35 0.86
C PRO A 366 -0.51 -7.69 2.34
N ASP A 367 0.17 -6.84 3.11
CA ASP A 367 0.55 -7.02 4.51
C ASP A 367 -0.30 -6.17 5.48
N VAL A 368 -1.19 -5.31 4.98
CA VAL A 368 -2.04 -4.44 5.82
C VAL A 368 -3.36 -5.15 6.18
N PRO A 369 -3.59 -5.57 7.45
CA PRO A 369 -4.79 -6.31 7.84
C PRO A 369 -6.09 -5.55 7.55
N GLY A 370 -6.07 -4.23 7.79
CA GLY A 370 -7.23 -3.36 7.61
C GLY A 370 -7.83 -3.43 6.22
N TYR A 371 -7.02 -3.51 5.17
CA TYR A 371 -7.51 -3.58 3.79
C TYR A 371 -8.35 -4.82 3.55
N TYR A 372 -7.89 -5.98 4.02
CA TYR A 372 -8.64 -7.24 3.93
C TYR A 372 -9.88 -7.27 4.82
N GLY A 373 -9.83 -6.67 6.00
CA GLY A 373 -10.99 -6.57 6.89
C GLY A 373 -12.12 -5.74 6.25
N TYR A 374 -11.82 -4.57 5.70
CA TYR A 374 -12.82 -3.77 4.98
C TYR A 374 -13.23 -4.41 3.65
N LEU A 375 -12.30 -5.08 2.94
CA LEU A 375 -12.61 -5.85 1.72
C LEU A 375 -13.66 -6.93 2.03
N SER A 376 -13.53 -7.60 3.18
CA SER A 376 -14.50 -8.60 3.63
C SER A 376 -15.89 -8.01 3.88
N ASN A 377 -15.97 -6.80 4.45
CA ASN A 377 -17.22 -6.09 4.67
C ASN A 377 -17.91 -5.75 3.35
N ALA A 378 -17.18 -5.21 2.38
CA ALA A 378 -17.70 -4.90 1.05
C ALA A 378 -18.18 -6.18 0.32
N CYS A 379 -17.40 -7.26 0.38
CA CYS A 379 -17.79 -8.56 -0.19
C CYS A 379 -19.08 -9.11 0.46
N LEU A 380 -19.20 -8.99 1.79
CA LEU A 380 -20.38 -9.46 2.53
C LEU A 380 -21.64 -8.73 2.09
N LYS A 381 -21.58 -7.40 1.95
CA LYS A 381 -22.69 -6.56 1.46
C LYS A 381 -23.12 -6.90 0.03
N LEU A 382 -22.19 -7.38 -0.78
CA LEU A 382 -22.44 -7.83 -2.16
C LEU A 382 -22.84 -9.32 -2.27
N GLY A 383 -22.92 -10.05 -1.15
CA GLY A 383 -23.24 -11.48 -1.14
C GLY A 383 -22.09 -12.38 -1.65
N LEU A 384 -20.87 -11.87 -1.76
CA LEU A 384 -19.68 -12.61 -2.15
C LEU A 384 -19.07 -13.33 -0.94
N TYR A 385 -19.82 -14.26 -0.36
CA TYR A 385 -19.53 -14.82 0.97
C TYR A 385 -18.20 -15.56 1.07
N ASP A 386 -17.84 -16.32 0.03
CA ASP A 386 -16.56 -17.04 -0.02
C ASP A 386 -15.38 -16.05 -0.01
N LYS A 387 -15.43 -15.05 -0.90
CA LYS A 387 -14.43 -13.97 -0.95
C LYS A 387 -14.36 -13.19 0.35
N ALA A 388 -15.51 -12.90 0.97
CA ALA A 388 -15.55 -12.25 2.28
C ALA A 388 -14.83 -13.08 3.34
N MET A 389 -15.04 -14.41 3.38
CA MET A 389 -14.43 -15.28 4.39
C MET A 389 -12.92 -15.40 4.17
N VAL A 390 -12.48 -15.55 2.91
CA VAL A 390 -11.05 -15.57 2.55
C VAL A 390 -10.36 -14.26 2.96
N ALA A 391 -10.95 -13.11 2.64
CA ALA A 391 -10.40 -11.81 3.02
C ALA A 391 -10.35 -11.64 4.54
N CYS A 392 -11.43 -11.98 5.25
CA CYS A 392 -11.47 -11.83 6.71
C CYS A 392 -10.44 -12.74 7.42
N ARG A 393 -10.24 -13.97 6.93
CA ARG A 393 -9.19 -14.87 7.43
C ARG A 393 -7.78 -14.33 7.17
N LYS A 394 -7.53 -13.79 5.99
CA LYS A 394 -6.26 -13.14 5.67
C LYS A 394 -5.98 -11.96 6.61
N ALA A 395 -7.00 -11.14 6.88
CA ALA A 395 -6.92 -10.04 7.85
C ALA A 395 -6.60 -10.54 9.27
N PHE A 396 -7.24 -11.64 9.68
CA PHE A 396 -6.99 -12.27 10.98
C PHE A 396 -5.55 -12.81 11.11
N GLU A 397 -5.05 -13.47 10.06
CA GLU A 397 -3.67 -13.97 10.02
C GLU A 397 -2.64 -12.83 10.11
N LEU A 398 -2.80 -11.77 9.29
CA LEU A 398 -1.88 -10.63 9.27
C LEU A 398 -1.86 -9.87 10.60
N SER A 399 -3.00 -9.77 11.29
CA SER A 399 -3.10 -9.13 12.61
C SER A 399 -2.67 -10.05 13.77
N ASN A 400 -2.20 -11.27 13.48
CA ASN A 400 -1.89 -12.31 14.48
C ASN A 400 -3.05 -12.56 15.46
N GLY A 401 -4.29 -12.37 15.00
CA GLY A 401 -5.50 -12.50 15.82
C GLY A 401 -5.60 -11.53 16.99
N LYS A 402 -4.97 -10.36 16.91
CA LYS A 402 -5.00 -9.33 17.96
C LYS A 402 -6.05 -8.25 17.73
N GLU A 403 -6.71 -8.22 16.57
CA GLU A 403 -7.71 -7.21 16.23
C GLU A 403 -9.15 -7.73 16.47
N PRO A 404 -9.84 -7.25 17.52
CA PRO A 404 -11.15 -7.78 17.92
C PRO A 404 -12.22 -7.61 16.84
N TRP A 405 -12.20 -6.48 16.13
CA TRP A 405 -13.21 -6.17 15.11
C TRP A 405 -13.17 -7.16 13.93
N ILE A 406 -11.99 -7.65 13.53
CA ILE A 406 -11.84 -8.68 12.50
C ILE A 406 -12.43 -10.01 12.98
N ILE A 407 -12.11 -10.40 14.20
CA ILE A 407 -12.61 -11.63 14.84
C ILE A 407 -14.15 -11.60 14.92
N ASN A 408 -14.70 -10.45 15.33
CA ASN A 408 -16.14 -10.25 15.42
C ASN A 408 -16.81 -10.30 14.04
N ASN A 409 -16.15 -9.84 12.97
CA ASN A 409 -16.67 -9.95 11.61
C ASN A 409 -16.74 -11.40 11.14
N ILE A 410 -15.74 -12.24 11.44
CA ILE A 410 -15.79 -13.69 11.14
C ILE A 410 -17.01 -14.32 11.85
N GLY A 411 -17.18 -14.04 13.14
CA GLY A 411 -18.30 -14.56 13.90
C GLY A 411 -19.66 -14.10 13.38
N ASN A 412 -19.81 -12.82 13.04
CA ASN A 412 -21.03 -12.28 12.44
C ASN A 412 -21.34 -12.93 11.07
N MET A 413 -20.31 -13.17 10.25
CA MET A 413 -20.48 -13.87 8.98
C MET A 413 -20.96 -15.32 9.15
N LEU A 414 -20.37 -16.05 10.10
CA LEU A 414 -20.78 -17.42 10.44
C LEU A 414 -22.23 -17.45 10.94
N ASN A 415 -22.61 -16.49 11.80
CA ASN A 415 -23.99 -16.33 12.27
C ASN A 415 -24.96 -16.14 11.11
N ASN A 416 -24.64 -15.24 10.18
CA ASN A 416 -25.48 -14.96 9.00
C ASN A 416 -25.61 -16.16 8.04
N LYS A 417 -24.76 -17.18 8.18
CA LYS A 417 -24.78 -18.41 7.37
C LYS A 417 -25.31 -19.64 8.09
N GLY A 418 -25.77 -19.50 9.33
CA GLY A 418 -26.32 -20.61 10.10
C GLY A 418 -25.29 -21.44 10.84
N PHE A 419 -24.01 -21.08 10.80
CA PHE A 419 -22.96 -21.76 11.57
C PHE A 419 -22.92 -21.18 13.00
N TYR A 420 -24.04 -21.28 13.73
CA TYR A 420 -24.22 -20.55 14.97
C TYR A 420 -23.28 -20.98 16.09
N ALA A 421 -22.90 -22.27 16.14
CA ALA A 421 -21.93 -22.76 17.11
C ALA A 421 -20.55 -22.10 16.93
N ASP A 422 -20.03 -22.12 15.69
CA ASP A 422 -18.77 -21.49 15.35
C ASP A 422 -18.84 -19.97 15.54
N ALA A 423 -19.96 -19.35 15.17
CA ALA A 423 -20.20 -17.93 15.36
C ALA A 423 -20.03 -17.51 16.83
N VAL A 424 -20.63 -18.26 17.76
CA VAL A 424 -20.51 -18.01 19.20
C VAL A 424 -19.04 -18.10 19.65
N GLU A 425 -18.30 -19.13 19.22
CA GLU A 425 -16.88 -19.28 19.58
C GLU A 425 -16.03 -18.09 19.11
N TRP A 426 -16.20 -17.67 17.86
CA TRP A 426 -15.48 -16.53 17.31
C TRP A 426 -15.85 -15.21 18.01
N LEU A 427 -17.14 -14.99 18.30
CA LEU A 427 -17.58 -13.78 18.98
C LEU A 427 -17.13 -13.73 20.44
N GLU A 428 -17.14 -14.85 21.17
CA GLU A 428 -16.57 -14.94 22.51
C GLU A 428 -15.06 -14.65 22.50
N LYS A 429 -14.33 -15.12 21.48
CA LYS A 429 -12.92 -14.81 21.31
C LYS A 429 -12.69 -13.31 21.12
N GLY A 430 -13.51 -12.65 20.31
CA GLY A 430 -13.42 -11.21 20.09
C GLY A 430 -13.76 -10.39 21.33
N SER A 431 -14.85 -10.73 22.03
CA SER A 431 -15.25 -10.09 23.29
C SER A 431 -14.23 -10.25 24.42
N LYS A 432 -13.41 -11.31 24.41
CA LYS A 432 -12.31 -11.46 25.39
C LYS A 432 -11.16 -10.47 25.15
N LEU A 433 -10.93 -10.08 23.89
CA LEU A 433 -9.89 -9.10 23.54
C LEU A 433 -10.37 -7.66 23.73
N ASP A 434 -11.66 -7.40 23.52
CA ASP A 434 -12.32 -6.13 23.85
C ASP A 434 -13.64 -6.39 24.57
N SER A 435 -13.57 -6.34 25.90
CA SER A 435 -14.72 -6.55 26.78
C SER A 435 -15.67 -5.35 26.84
N SER A 436 -15.35 -4.24 26.17
CA SER A 436 -16.19 -3.05 26.13
C SER A 436 -17.00 -2.93 24.83
N SER A 437 -16.73 -3.79 23.84
CA SER A 437 -17.37 -3.74 22.53
C SER A 437 -18.87 -4.05 22.59
N GLU A 438 -19.70 -3.01 22.49
CA GLU A 438 -21.16 -3.17 22.36
C GLU A 438 -21.53 -4.01 21.14
N TYR A 439 -20.86 -3.75 20.00
CA TYR A 439 -21.04 -4.52 18.77
C TYR A 439 -20.78 -6.02 18.99
N ALA A 440 -19.69 -6.39 19.65
CA ALA A 440 -19.37 -7.80 19.91
C ALA A 440 -20.46 -8.47 20.76
N HIS A 441 -20.92 -7.80 21.82
CA HIS A 441 -21.98 -8.31 22.68
C HIS A 441 -23.31 -8.48 21.95
N ASP A 442 -23.72 -7.51 21.13
CA ASP A 442 -24.93 -7.59 20.32
C ASP A 442 -24.87 -8.78 19.34
N ARG A 443 -23.76 -8.90 18.61
CA ARG A 443 -23.54 -10.01 17.67
C ARG A 443 -23.54 -11.36 18.40
N LEU A 444 -22.88 -11.46 19.56
CA LEU A 444 -22.82 -12.68 20.36
C LEU A 444 -24.21 -13.09 20.87
N ALA A 445 -24.98 -12.15 21.41
CA ALA A 445 -26.34 -12.39 21.86
C ALA A 445 -27.23 -12.88 20.70
N SER A 446 -27.10 -12.27 19.52
CA SER A 446 -27.79 -12.71 18.30
C SER A 446 -27.41 -14.16 17.92
N ALA A 447 -26.12 -14.49 17.93
CA ALA A 447 -25.65 -15.83 17.61
C ALA A 447 -26.14 -16.90 18.59
N ILE A 448 -26.11 -16.60 19.90
CA ILE A 448 -26.64 -17.50 20.95
C ILE A 448 -28.15 -17.73 20.75
N LYS A 449 -28.91 -16.67 20.49
CA LYS A 449 -30.36 -16.76 20.24
C LYS A 449 -30.66 -17.61 19.01
N ASN A 450 -29.94 -17.40 17.91
CA ASN A 450 -30.13 -18.17 16.68
C ASN A 450 -29.77 -19.65 16.88
N ARG A 451 -28.68 -19.95 17.60
CA ARG A 451 -28.30 -21.31 17.98
C ARG A 451 -29.39 -22.01 18.80
N PHE A 452 -29.98 -21.30 19.76
CA PHE A 452 -31.09 -21.83 20.55
C PHE A 452 -32.31 -22.15 19.67
N GLY A 453 -32.69 -21.23 18.80
CA GLY A 453 -33.80 -21.43 17.86
C GLY A 453 -33.57 -22.59 16.89
N GLU A 454 -32.34 -22.80 16.42
CA GLU A 454 -31.98 -23.95 15.59
C GLU A 454 -32.15 -25.28 16.35
N ASN A 455 -31.75 -25.35 17.61
CA ASN A 455 -31.92 -26.55 18.45
C ASN A 455 -33.40 -26.87 18.70
N GLU A 456 -34.24 -25.86 18.93
CA GLU A 456 -35.69 -26.06 19.05
C GLU A 456 -36.28 -26.59 17.74
N LYS A 457 -35.90 -25.99 16.61
CA LYS A 457 -36.32 -26.44 15.28
C LYS A 457 -35.88 -27.88 15.01
N PHE A 458 -34.63 -28.22 15.30
CA PHE A 458 -34.09 -29.58 15.16
C PHE A 458 -34.93 -30.59 15.96
N THR A 459 -35.21 -30.27 17.23
CA THR A 459 -36.02 -31.12 18.11
C THR A 459 -37.43 -31.35 17.56
N ASN A 460 -38.07 -30.29 17.04
CA ASN A 460 -39.39 -30.38 16.43
C ASN A 460 -39.39 -31.23 15.16
N VAL A 461 -38.42 -31.02 14.26
CA VAL A 461 -38.28 -31.81 13.03
C VAL A 461 -38.05 -33.29 13.35
N CYS A 462 -37.21 -33.62 14.34
CA CYS A 462 -37.03 -35.01 14.78
C CYS A 462 -38.32 -35.61 15.36
N LYS A 463 -39.10 -34.81 16.10
CA LYS A 463 -40.40 -35.24 16.64
C LYS A 463 -41.41 -35.54 15.52
N GLU A 464 -41.49 -34.67 14.51
CA GLU A 464 -42.32 -34.87 13.32
C GLU A 464 -41.89 -36.11 12.53
N GLY A 465 -40.59 -36.26 12.26
CA GLY A 465 -40.04 -37.44 11.60
C GLY A 465 -40.36 -38.74 12.36
N ARG A 466 -40.28 -38.73 13.69
CA ARG A 466 -40.69 -39.87 14.53
C ARG A 466 -42.17 -40.19 14.40
N ILE A 467 -43.05 -39.19 14.24
CA ILE A 467 -44.49 -39.41 14.01
C ILE A 467 -44.70 -40.05 12.64
N LEU A 468 -44.08 -39.49 11.59
CA LEU A 468 -44.17 -40.01 10.21
C LEU A 468 -43.71 -41.47 10.12
N LEU A 469 -42.60 -41.81 10.77
CA LEU A 469 -42.11 -43.20 10.84
C LEU A 469 -43.07 -44.14 11.56
N ARG A 470 -43.88 -43.68 12.51
CA ARG A 470 -44.87 -44.54 13.19
C ARG A 470 -46.13 -44.74 12.36
N THR A 471 -46.56 -43.71 11.62
CA THR A 471 -47.76 -43.77 10.78
C THR A 471 -47.55 -44.49 9.46
N ALA A 472 -46.33 -44.46 8.91
CA ALA A 472 -45.99 -45.11 7.64
C ALA A 472 -46.00 -46.65 7.68
N TYR A 473 -45.90 -47.27 8.88
CA TYR A 473 -45.87 -48.73 9.04
C TYR A 473 -47.08 -49.29 9.82
N GLN A 474 -48.21 -48.59 9.80
CA GLN A 474 -49.47 -49.16 10.27
C GLN A 474 -49.98 -50.23 9.28
N PRO A 475 -50.55 -51.36 9.73
CA PRO A 475 -50.95 -52.48 8.86
C PRO A 475 -51.91 -52.09 7.73
N GLU A 476 -52.70 -51.02 7.92
CA GLU A 476 -53.69 -50.52 6.97
C GLU A 476 -53.06 -49.78 5.76
N ASN A 477 -51.76 -49.46 5.82
CA ASN A 477 -51.03 -48.72 4.77
C ASN A 477 -49.92 -49.56 4.11
N LEU A 478 -49.88 -50.88 4.34
CA LEU A 478 -48.85 -51.81 3.87
C LEU A 478 -49.37 -52.84 2.83
N ASP A 479 -50.47 -52.53 2.14
CA ASP A 479 -51.01 -53.31 1.00
C ASP A 479 -50.55 -52.77 -0.37
#